data_AF-A0A1Q7RXC2-F1
#
_entry.id   AF-A0A1Q7RXC2-F1
#
_cell.length_a   1.000
_cell.length_b   1.000
_cell.length_c   1.000
_cell.angle_alpha   90.00
_cell.angle_beta   90.00
_cell.angle_gamma   90.00
#
_symmetry.space_group_name_H-M   'P 1'
#
loop_
_entity.id
_entity.type
_entity.pdbx_description
1 polymer ?
#
loop_
_entity_poly.entity_id
_entity_poly.type
_entity_poly.pdbx_seq_one_letter_code
_entity_poly.pdbx_strand_id
1 'polypeptide(L)' 'MLDNVPNIQASWVTMGPKIGQVALRFGANDFGSLMMEENVVSAAGTTWRMTLPEMRRLIADAGYTPKTRRQDYTIIEEAA' A
#
# COMPACT_ATOMS: atom_id res chain seq x y z
N MET A 1 9.66 19.46 -7.16
CA MET A 1 9.99 18.10 -6.70
C MET A 1 9.91 18.08 -5.18
N LEU A 2 9.54 16.94 -4.58
CA LEU A 2 9.48 16.74 -3.12
C LEU A 2 10.74 16.03 -2.62
N ASP A 3 11.90 16.66 -2.79
CA ASP A 3 13.20 16.07 -2.44
C ASP A 3 13.40 15.84 -0.93
N ASN A 4 12.58 16.48 -0.09
CA ASN A 4 12.57 16.37 1.36
C ASN A 4 11.49 15.43 1.92
N VAL A 5 10.68 14.79 1.07
CA VAL A 5 9.64 13.84 1.49
C VAL A 5 10.09 12.43 1.09
N PRO A 6 10.57 11.59 2.02
CA PRO A 6 11.17 10.30 1.69
C PRO A 6 10.16 9.24 1.24
N ASN A 7 8.88 9.39 1.63
CA ASN A 7 7.85 8.39 1.37
C ASN A 7 6.60 9.01 0.75
N ILE A 8 6.13 8.40 -0.33
CA ILE A 8 4.90 8.79 -1.02
C ILE A 8 3.97 7.58 -0.97
N GLN A 9 2.81 7.77 -0.33
CA GLN A 9 1.82 6.72 -0.18
C GLN A 9 0.87 6.65 -1.38
N ALA A 10 0.67 5.45 -1.92
CA ALA A 10 -0.37 5.14 -2.89
C ALA A 10 -1.65 4.68 -2.16
N SER A 11 -2.69 5.53 -2.17
CA SER A 11 -4.01 5.15 -1.64
C SER A 11 -4.80 4.36 -2.68
N TRP A 12 -4.89 3.04 -2.51
CA TRP A 12 -5.56 2.15 -3.48
C TRP A 12 -7.05 1.91 -3.16
N VAL A 13 -7.54 2.24 -1.96
CA VAL A 13 -8.93 1.92 -1.54
C VAL A 13 -10.00 2.66 -2.33
N THR A 14 -9.68 3.84 -2.86
CA THR A 14 -10.60 4.65 -3.68
C THR A 14 -10.46 4.33 -5.17
N MET A 15 -9.21 4.23 -5.66
CA MET A 15 -8.91 4.11 -7.10
C MET A 15 -8.77 2.66 -7.59
N GLY A 16 -8.66 1.71 -6.67
CA GLY A 16 -8.47 0.30 -6.93
C GLY A 16 -7.01 -0.16 -6.91
N PRO A 17 -6.78 -1.48 -6.72
CA PRO A 17 -5.44 -2.04 -6.53
C PRO A 17 -4.49 -1.81 -7.71
N LYS A 18 -5.02 -1.80 -8.94
CA LYS A 18 -4.22 -1.59 -10.16
C LYS A 18 -3.69 -0.17 -10.29
N ILE A 19 -4.48 0.84 -9.91
CA ILE A 19 -3.99 2.22 -9.88
C ILE A 19 -2.92 2.40 -8.80
N GLY A 20 -3.13 1.80 -7.63
CA GLY A 20 -2.08 1.73 -6.61
C GLY A 20 -0.79 1.07 -7.14
N GLN A 21 -0.91 -0.04 -7.87
CA GLN A 21 0.22 -0.75 -8.46
C GLN A 21 0.98 0.11 -9.47
N VAL A 22 0.26 0.87 -10.30
CA VAL A 22 0.87 1.82 -11.24
C VAL A 22 1.63 2.92 -10.49
N ALA A 23 1.08 3.46 -9.40
CA ALA A 23 1.73 4.53 -8.64
C ALA A 23 3.13 4.18 -8.13
N LEU A 24 3.41 2.89 -7.86
CA LEU A 24 4.75 2.41 -7.50
C LEU A 24 5.80 2.68 -8.59
N ARG A 25 5.39 2.79 -9.86
CA ARG A 25 6.28 3.14 -10.99
C ARG A 25 6.51 4.64 -11.13
N PHE A 26 5.77 5.47 -10.40
CA PHE A 26 5.79 6.94 -10.50
C PHE A 26 6.23 7.62 -9.19
N GLY A 27 6.98 6.90 -8.35
CA GLY A 27 7.64 7.47 -7.16
C GLY A 27 6.96 7.14 -5.83
N ALA A 28 5.82 6.45 -5.82
CA ALA A 28 5.30 5.88 -4.58
C ALA A 28 6.14 4.69 -4.12
N ASN A 29 6.41 4.63 -2.82
CA ASN A 29 7.12 3.52 -2.18
C ASN A 29 6.32 2.93 -1.00
N ASP A 30 5.16 3.50 -0.67
CA ASP A 30 4.29 3.04 0.40
C ASP A 30 2.93 2.63 -0.15
N PHE A 31 2.67 1.33 -0.17
CA PHE A 31 1.40 0.77 -0.63
C PHE A 31 0.39 0.71 0.53
N GLY A 32 0.07 1.90 1.06
CA GLY A 32 -0.70 2.05 2.28
C GLY A 32 -2.19 1.72 2.14
N SER A 33 -2.96 1.97 3.21
CA SER A 33 -4.40 1.68 3.29
C SER A 33 -4.79 0.20 3.38
N LEU A 34 -3.91 -0.67 3.90
CA LEU A 34 -4.34 -2.00 4.36
C LEU A 34 -5.33 -1.82 5.53
N MET A 35 -6.61 -2.01 5.27
CA MET A 35 -7.64 -1.86 6.28
C MET A 35 -7.74 -3.15 7.08
N MET A 36 -7.11 -3.15 8.26
CA MET A 36 -7.19 -4.26 9.21
C MET A 36 -8.56 -4.36 9.89
N GLU A 37 -9.34 -3.27 9.93
CA GLU A 37 -10.72 -3.27 10.43
C GLU A 37 -11.72 -2.73 9.41
N GLU A 38 -12.76 -3.53 9.19
CA GLU A 38 -13.78 -3.43 8.15
C GLU A 38 -14.87 -2.36 8.44
N ASN A 39 -14.69 -1.45 9.40
CA ASN A 39 -15.80 -0.65 9.93
C ASN A 39 -15.92 0.79 9.41
N VAL A 40 -14.89 1.42 8.84
CA VAL A 40 -14.97 2.86 8.48
C VAL A 40 -15.36 3.09 7.01
N VAL A 41 -15.14 2.10 6.16
CA VAL A 41 -15.12 2.29 4.70
C VAL A 41 -16.29 1.60 3.99
N SER A 42 -16.95 0.63 4.63
CA SER A 42 -18.29 0.19 4.23
C SER A 42 -19.29 1.36 4.28
N ALA A 43 -19.13 2.28 5.23
CA ALA A 43 -19.94 3.49 5.36
C ALA A 43 -19.65 4.55 4.28
N ALA A 44 -18.45 4.52 3.67
CA ALA A 44 -18.01 5.49 2.65
C ALA A 44 -18.27 5.03 1.20
N GLY A 45 -18.84 3.83 0.99
CA GLY A 45 -19.23 3.32 -0.34
C GLY A 45 -18.08 2.81 -1.22
N THR A 46 -16.84 2.80 -0.73
CA THR A 46 -15.68 2.28 -1.45
C THR A 46 -15.63 0.75 -1.39
N THR A 47 -15.47 0.14 -2.56
CA THR A 47 -15.75 -1.27 -2.83
C THR A 47 -14.51 -2.17 -2.90
N TRP A 48 -13.31 -1.58 -2.91
CA TRP A 48 -12.09 -2.34 -3.09
C TRP A 48 -11.61 -2.94 -1.77
N ARG A 49 -11.57 -4.27 -1.73
CA ARG A 49 -10.93 -5.06 -0.69
C ARG A 49 -9.69 -5.73 -1.25
N MET A 50 -8.67 -5.90 -0.42
CA MET A 50 -7.46 -6.59 -0.79
C MET A 50 -6.84 -7.25 0.43
N THR A 51 -6.48 -8.51 0.28
CA THR A 51 -5.79 -9.29 1.30
C THR A 51 -4.29 -8.97 1.33
N LEU A 52 -3.62 -9.26 2.44
CA LEU A 52 -2.18 -9.07 2.55
C LEU A 52 -1.38 -9.86 1.48
N PRO A 53 -1.71 -11.13 1.15
CA PRO A 53 -1.04 -11.85 0.06
C PRO A 53 -1.21 -11.18 -1.31
N GLU A 54 -2.40 -10.66 -1.63
CA GLU A 54 -2.64 -9.93 -2.88
C GLU A 54 -1.82 -8.65 -2.94
N MET A 55 -1.74 -7.90 -1.83
CA MET A 55 -0.91 -6.70 -1.74
C MET A 55 0.56 -7.03 -2.03
N ARG A 56 1.11 -8.06 -1.37
CA ARG A 56 2.49 -8.51 -1.58
C ARG A 56 2.74 -8.92 -3.02
N ARG A 57 1.81 -9.66 -3.62
CA ARG A 57 1.88 -10.03 -5.03
C ARG A 57 1.90 -8.80 -5.94
N LEU A 58 1.01 -7.83 -5.74
CA LEU A 58 0.98 -6.63 -6.59
C LEU A 58 2.28 -5.82 -6.50
N ILE A 59 2.86 -5.70 -5.31
CA ILE A 59 4.16 -5.03 -5.11
C ILE A 59 5.27 -5.81 -5.83
N ALA A 60 5.30 -7.14 -5.70
CA ALA A 60 6.27 -8.01 -6.36
C ALA A 60 6.13 -8.03 -7.88
N ASP A 61 4.90 -8.11 -8.41
CA ASP A 61 4.59 -8.01 -9.84
C ASP A 61 4.99 -6.65 -10.42
N ALA A 62 5.02 -5.60 -9.58
CA ALA A 62 5.58 -4.29 -9.92
C ALA A 62 7.11 -4.22 -9.77
N GLY A 63 7.80 -5.34 -9.54
CA GLY A 63 9.26 -5.42 -9.48
C GLY A 63 9.90 -4.91 -8.19
N TYR A 64 9.12 -4.76 -7.11
CA TYR A 64 9.61 -4.29 -5.81
C TYR A 64 9.53 -5.39 -4.75
N THR A 65 10.32 -5.27 -3.69
CA THR A 65 10.25 -6.19 -2.54
C THR A 65 9.26 -5.66 -1.51
N PRO A 66 8.15 -6.36 -1.23
CA PRO A 66 7.21 -5.92 -0.19
C PRO A 66 7.87 -5.98 1.19
N LYS A 67 7.65 -4.95 2.00
CA LYS A 67 8.10 -4.86 3.40
C LYS A 67 6.94 -4.40 4.28
N THR A 68 6.85 -4.99 5.47
CA THR A 68 5.93 -4.54 6.51
C THR A 68 6.59 -3.41 7.30
N ARG A 69 5.85 -2.35 7.62
CA ARG A 69 6.37 -1.18 8.34
C ARG A 69 5.50 -0.81 9.55
N ARG A 70 6.10 -0.10 10.50
CA ARG A 70 5.39 0.70 11.50
C ARG A 70 4.94 2.05 10.92
N GLN A 71 4.21 2.84 11.72
CA GLN A 71 3.73 4.16 11.31
C GLN A 71 4.86 5.16 11.07
N ASP A 72 5.98 5.01 11.77
CA ASP A 72 7.21 5.80 11.62
C ASP A 72 8.12 5.31 10.47
N TYR A 73 7.63 4.38 9.64
CA TYR A 73 8.37 3.70 8.56
C TYR A 73 9.51 2.76 9.00
N THR A 74 9.65 2.48 10.29
CA THR A 74 10.56 1.42 10.75
C THR A 74 10.10 0.08 10.17
N ILE A 75 11.02 -0.63 9.50
CA ILE A 75 10.72 -1.93 8.88
C ILE A 75 10.58 -3.00 9.97
N ILE A 76 9.54 -3.82 9.84
CA ILE A 76 9.33 -4.99 10.69
C ILE A 76 9.98 -6.17 9.96
N GLU A 77 11.00 -6.77 10.58
CA GLU A 77 11.54 -8.04 10.11
C GLU A 77 10.54 -9.15 10.48
N GLU A 78 10.07 -9.87 9.47
CA GLU A 78 9.25 -11.07 9.72
C GLU A 78 10.18 -12.18 10.18
N ALA A 79 9.83 -12.84 11.29
CA ALA A 79 10.56 -14.02 11.75
C ALA A 79 10.50 -15.09 10.65
N ALA A 80 11.66 -15.68 10.35
CA ALA A 80 11.84 -16.70 9.31
C ALA A 80 10.98 -17.94 9.54
#